data_AF-A0A7K4IWH6-F1
#
_entry.id   AF-A0A7K4IWH6-F1
#
_cell.length_a   1.000
_cell.length_b   1.000
_cell.length_c   1.000
_cell.angle_alpha   90.00
_cell.angle_beta   90.00
_cell.angle_gamma   90.00
#
_symmetry.space_group_name_H-M   'P 1'
#
loop_
_entity.id
_entity.type
_entity.pdbx_description
1 polymer ?
#
loop_
_entity_poly.entity_id
_entity_poly.type
_entity_poly.pdbx_seq_one_letter_code
_entity_poly.pdbx_strand_id
1 'polypeptide(L)'
;FQRLHPELSLSLEELEKIFVTLDADGNGSLTPKEFTTGFSEFGKHVSCIYSCSVMQQSESETACPLTWEETMSDHEDEYFQFSNLMNQLGAKKVLDDESDVKQLWLQLRKDEPHLLSNFEEFLVRIFSQLQEADNEKNELEYALKKKIAAYDEEIQYLYEEMEQQIQKEKEQFLLK
;
A
#
# COMPACT_ATOMS: atom_id res chain seq x y z
N PHE A 1 7.94 32.49 -33.29
CA PHE A 1 8.56 31.96 -32.06
C PHE A 1 8.19 32.81 -30.83
N GLN A 2 6.90 32.96 -30.55
CA GLN A 2 6.45 33.80 -29.41
C GLN A 2 5.17 33.23 -28.79
N ARG A 3 5.21 31.94 -28.41
CA ARG A 3 4.07 31.30 -27.73
C ARG A 3 4.42 30.13 -26.80
N LEU A 4 5.67 29.99 -26.38
CA LEU A 4 6.10 28.99 -25.39
C LEU A 4 6.73 29.61 -24.13
N HIS A 5 6.52 30.91 -23.91
CA HIS A 5 7.12 31.65 -22.80
C HIS A 5 6.42 31.62 -21.42
N PRO A 6 5.25 30.97 -21.17
CA PRO A 6 4.69 30.95 -19.81
C PRO A 6 4.96 29.69 -18.97
N GLU A 7 5.58 28.61 -19.49
CA GLU A 7 5.74 27.35 -18.72
C GLU A 7 7.18 26.88 -18.49
N LEU A 8 8.19 27.60 -19.01
CA LEU A 8 9.59 27.40 -18.63
C LEU A 8 10.19 28.73 -18.21
N SER A 9 10.57 28.85 -16.95
CA SER A 9 11.34 29.96 -16.38
C SER A 9 12.81 29.91 -16.85
N LEU A 10 13.01 29.92 -18.17
CA LEU A 10 14.33 29.99 -18.80
C LEU A 10 14.47 31.34 -19.49
N SER A 11 15.62 31.99 -19.30
CA SER A 11 15.95 33.22 -20.00
C SER A 11 16.18 32.94 -21.49
N LEU A 12 16.00 33.97 -22.34
CA LEU A 12 16.18 33.86 -23.78
C LEU A 12 17.59 33.35 -24.15
N GLU A 13 18.60 33.79 -23.40
CA GLU A 13 20.01 33.43 -23.57
C GLU A 13 20.28 31.96 -23.21
N GLU A 14 19.59 31.42 -22.19
CA GLU A 14 19.68 30.00 -21.84
C GLU A 14 18.99 29.13 -22.89
N LEU A 15 17.82 29.56 -23.39
CA LEU A 15 17.12 28.87 -24.46
C LEU A 15 17.94 28.82 -25.74
N GLU A 16 18.63 29.91 -26.08
CA GLU A 16 19.55 29.97 -27.22
C GLU A 16 20.75 29.04 -27.06
N LYS A 17 21.34 28.99 -25.85
CA LYS A 17 22.44 28.06 -25.55
C LYS A 17 22.02 26.59 -25.64
N ILE A 18 20.80 26.28 -25.18
CA ILE A 18 20.21 24.94 -25.30
C ILE A 18 20.00 24.61 -26.76
N PHE A 19 19.45 25.54 -27.54
CA PHE A 19 19.21 25.35 -28.95
C PHE A 19 20.50 25.05 -29.72
N VAL A 20 21.58 25.80 -29.48
CA VAL A 20 22.91 25.55 -30.08
C VAL A 20 23.48 24.19 -29.67
N THR A 21 23.17 23.70 -28.46
CA THR A 21 23.65 22.40 -27.98
C THR A 21 22.85 21.23 -28.58
N LEU A 22 21.56 21.44 -28.83
CA LEU A 22 20.66 20.45 -29.43
C LEU A 22 20.81 20.38 -30.96
N ASP A 23 21.18 21.49 -31.60
CA ASP A 23 21.31 21.65 -33.04
C ASP A 23 22.65 21.07 -33.53
N ALA A 24 22.74 19.74 -33.50
CA ALA A 24 23.97 19.00 -33.81
C ALA A 24 24.47 19.26 -35.24
N ASP A 25 23.58 19.61 -36.16
CA ASP A 25 23.92 19.95 -37.55
C ASP A 25 24.10 21.47 -37.78
N GLY A 26 23.84 22.31 -36.78
CA GLY A 26 24.05 23.75 -36.79
C GLY A 26 23.23 24.50 -37.85
N ASN A 27 22.12 23.92 -38.31
CA ASN A 27 21.32 24.48 -39.40
C ASN A 27 20.35 25.60 -38.93
N GLY A 28 20.26 25.83 -37.62
CA GLY A 28 19.37 26.82 -37.01
C GLY A 28 17.93 26.31 -36.81
N SER A 29 17.68 25.00 -36.86
CA SER A 29 16.36 24.36 -36.79
C SER A 29 16.45 22.91 -36.31
N LEU A 30 15.95 22.65 -35.10
CA LEU A 30 15.93 21.31 -34.52
C LEU A 30 14.94 20.38 -35.24
N THR A 31 15.45 19.25 -35.74
CA THR A 31 14.58 18.15 -36.15
C THR A 31 13.96 17.48 -34.92
N PRO A 32 12.79 16.83 -35.04
CA PRO A 32 12.15 16.13 -33.91
C PRO A 32 13.07 15.11 -33.23
N LYS A 33 13.99 14.52 -33.99
CA LYS A 33 14.94 13.53 -33.48
C LYS A 33 16.04 14.18 -32.63
N GLU A 34 16.58 15.32 -33.06
CA GLU A 34 17.55 16.11 -32.29
C GLU A 34 16.92 16.65 -31.01
N PHE A 35 15.70 17.18 -31.11
CA PHE A 35 14.94 17.63 -29.95
C PHE A 35 14.73 16.52 -28.93
N THR A 36 14.21 15.36 -29.32
CA THR A 36 13.89 14.28 -28.37
C THR A 36 15.14 13.67 -27.74
N THR A 37 16.20 13.51 -28.53
CA THR A 37 17.45 12.89 -28.05
C THR A 37 18.17 13.82 -27.08
N GLY A 38 18.41 15.06 -27.48
CA GLY A 38 19.16 15.99 -26.64
C GLY A 38 18.33 16.54 -25.48
N PHE A 39 17.00 16.62 -25.57
CA PHE A 39 16.16 17.04 -24.43
C PHE A 39 16.14 15.98 -23.31
N SER A 40 16.30 14.69 -23.65
CA SER A 40 16.43 13.62 -22.64
C SER A 40 17.74 13.71 -21.84
N GLU A 41 18.80 14.20 -22.47
CA GLU A 41 20.12 14.43 -21.87
C GLU A 41 20.14 15.77 -21.11
N PHE A 42 19.51 16.80 -21.69
CA PHE A 42 19.32 18.10 -21.08
C PHE A 42 18.46 18.05 -19.81
N GLY A 43 17.40 17.24 -19.78
CA GLY A 43 16.58 17.04 -18.57
C GLY A 43 17.39 16.57 -17.37
N LYS A 44 18.42 15.76 -17.59
CA LYS A 44 19.38 15.32 -16.55
C LYS A 44 20.27 16.47 -16.09
N HIS A 45 20.71 17.32 -17.03
CA HIS A 45 21.57 18.47 -16.74
C HIS A 45 20.81 19.61 -16.03
N VAL A 46 19.56 19.89 -16.40
CA VAL A 46 18.70 20.90 -15.74
C VAL A 46 18.34 20.49 -14.33
N SER A 47 18.03 19.20 -14.10
CA SER A 47 17.78 18.70 -12.74
C SER A 47 19.00 18.91 -11.83
N CYS A 48 20.22 18.89 -12.40
CA CYS A 48 21.47 19.15 -11.69
C CYS A 48 21.73 20.66 -11.48
N ILE A 49 21.37 21.50 -12.45
CA ILE A 49 21.50 22.97 -12.32
C ILE A 49 20.49 23.52 -11.30
N TYR A 50 19.23 23.07 -11.31
CA TYR A 50 18.20 23.53 -10.38
C TYR A 50 18.52 23.18 -8.92
N SER A 51 19.26 22.09 -8.69
CA SER A 51 19.73 21.68 -7.37
C SER A 51 21.03 22.39 -6.93
N CYS A 52 21.93 22.70 -7.86
CA CYS A 52 23.12 23.52 -7.57
C CYS A 52 22.82 25.02 -7.38
N SER A 53 21.75 25.54 -8.02
CA SER A 53 21.36 26.96 -7.93
C SER A 53 20.97 27.39 -6.52
N VAL A 54 20.57 26.44 -5.65
CA VAL A 54 20.14 26.71 -4.28
C VAL A 54 21.34 26.78 -3.30
N MET A 55 22.56 26.44 -3.72
CA MET A 55 23.68 26.20 -2.79
C MET A 55 25.02 26.88 -3.09
N GLN A 56 25.12 27.87 -4.00
CA GLN A 56 26.42 28.56 -4.23
C GLN A 56 26.38 30.07 -3.95
N GLN A 57 26.54 30.39 -2.66
CA GLN A 57 27.46 31.44 -2.20
C GLN A 57 28.57 30.76 -1.39
N SER A 58 29.62 30.26 -2.05
CA SER A 58 31.00 30.28 -1.55
C SER A 58 31.94 29.56 -2.52
N GLU A 59 33.05 30.22 -2.80
CA GLU A 59 34.17 29.71 -3.59
C GLU A 59 34.94 28.64 -2.78
N SER A 60 35.32 27.53 -3.43
CA SER A 60 36.68 26.98 -3.44
C SER A 60 36.66 25.51 -3.84
N GLU A 61 37.52 25.18 -4.79
CA GLU A 61 37.80 23.85 -5.32
C GLU A 61 38.27 22.88 -4.23
N THR A 62 37.62 21.71 -4.11
CA THR A 62 38.30 20.42 -3.91
C THR A 62 37.29 19.27 -4.07
N ALA A 63 37.75 18.21 -4.72
CA ALA A 63 36.98 17.03 -5.11
C ALA A 63 36.15 16.43 -3.96
N CYS A 64 34.83 16.38 -4.15
CA CYS A 64 33.96 15.52 -3.35
C CYS A 64 33.78 14.17 -4.07
N PRO A 65 34.13 13.03 -3.45
CA PRO A 65 33.64 11.74 -3.89
C PRO A 65 32.11 11.77 -3.71
N LEU A 66 31.37 11.75 -4.81
CA LEU A 66 29.92 11.58 -4.77
C LEU A 66 29.64 10.14 -4.34
N THR A 67 29.55 9.93 -3.03
CA THR A 67 28.85 8.81 -2.41
C THR A 67 27.42 8.83 -2.96
N TRP A 68 27.14 7.94 -3.90
CA TRP A 68 25.82 7.72 -4.48
C TRP A 68 24.93 6.98 -3.47
N GLU A 69 24.64 7.59 -2.34
CA GLU A 69 23.57 7.12 -1.46
C GLU A 69 22.22 7.27 -2.18
N GLU A 70 21.92 6.22 -2.96
CA GLU A 70 20.66 5.49 -2.92
C GLU A 70 19.41 6.37 -2.83
N THR A 71 19.06 6.96 -3.98
CA THR A 71 17.67 7.35 -4.28
C THR A 71 16.81 6.10 -4.52
N MET A 72 16.79 5.18 -3.56
CA MET A 72 15.87 4.03 -3.48
C MET A 72 14.93 4.15 -2.27
N SER A 73 15.08 5.19 -1.44
CA SER A 73 14.45 5.25 -0.11
C SER A 73 12.98 5.70 -0.09
N ASP A 74 12.45 6.36 -1.12
CA ASP A 74 11.11 6.97 -1.03
C ASP A 74 9.97 5.97 -1.31
N HIS A 75 10.15 5.04 -2.25
CA HIS A 75 9.12 4.04 -2.60
C HIS A 75 9.08 2.82 -1.67
N GLU A 76 10.21 2.42 -1.09
CA GLU A 76 10.22 1.35 -0.08
C GLU A 76 9.48 1.81 1.18
N ASP A 77 9.72 3.05 1.63
CA ASP A 77 9.09 3.62 2.81
C ASP A 77 7.55 3.66 2.70
N GLU A 78 7.01 4.03 1.52
CA GLU A 78 5.56 4.03 1.26
C GLU A 78 4.92 2.64 1.36
N TYR A 79 5.57 1.62 0.79
CA TYR A 79 5.07 0.24 0.83
C TYR A 79 5.06 -0.30 2.27
N PHE A 80 6.13 -0.05 3.02
CA PHE A 80 6.25 -0.49 4.41
C PHE A 80 5.22 0.21 5.30
N GLN A 81 4.95 1.50 5.09
CA GLN A 81 3.93 2.24 5.84
C GLN A 81 2.53 1.67 5.61
N PHE A 82 2.15 1.46 4.35
CA PHE A 82 0.86 0.85 4.04
C PHE A 82 0.74 -0.57 4.60
N SER A 83 1.77 -1.41 4.39
CA SER A 83 1.72 -2.78 4.90
C SER A 83 1.66 -2.82 6.43
N ASN A 84 2.37 -1.93 7.12
CA ASN A 84 2.31 -1.83 8.58
C ASN A 84 0.90 -1.42 9.04
N LEU A 85 0.27 -0.44 8.40
CA LEU A 85 -1.11 -0.05 8.65
C LEU A 85 -2.06 -1.25 8.49
N MET A 86 -2.01 -1.94 7.34
CA MET A 86 -2.88 -3.11 7.07
C MET A 86 -2.64 -4.27 8.04
N ASN A 87 -1.40 -4.48 8.48
CA ASN A 87 -1.08 -5.46 9.52
C ASN A 87 -1.68 -5.07 10.88
N GLN A 88 -1.59 -3.80 11.29
CA GLN A 88 -2.17 -3.31 12.53
C GLN A 88 -3.71 -3.42 12.53
N LEU A 89 -4.31 -3.20 11.36
CA LEU A 89 -5.75 -3.34 11.14
C LEU A 89 -6.24 -4.80 11.05
N GLY A 90 -5.32 -5.76 11.03
CA GLY A 90 -5.68 -7.17 10.86
C GLY A 90 -6.28 -7.48 9.49
N ALA A 91 -6.07 -6.62 8.49
CA ALA A 91 -6.74 -6.68 7.20
C ALA A 91 -6.47 -7.98 6.43
N LYS A 92 -5.29 -8.57 6.59
CA LYS A 92 -4.89 -9.84 5.96
C LYS A 92 -5.78 -11.04 6.27
N LYS A 93 -6.53 -11.01 7.38
CA LYS A 93 -7.45 -12.09 7.76
C LYS A 93 -8.83 -11.93 7.14
N VAL A 94 -9.07 -10.77 6.53
CA VAL A 94 -10.40 -10.23 6.27
C VAL A 94 -10.57 -9.86 4.79
N LEU A 95 -9.52 -9.31 4.17
CA LEU A 95 -9.47 -9.01 2.75
C LEU A 95 -8.55 -9.99 2.02
N ASP A 96 -9.04 -10.50 0.89
CA ASP A 96 -8.26 -11.34 -0.03
C ASP A 96 -7.34 -10.51 -0.94
N ASP A 97 -7.74 -9.27 -1.26
CA ASP A 97 -6.95 -8.32 -2.05
C ASP A 97 -6.93 -6.93 -1.41
N GLU A 98 -5.74 -6.36 -1.31
CA GLU A 98 -5.48 -5.03 -0.74
C GLU A 98 -5.09 -4.03 -1.83
N SER A 99 -5.06 -4.43 -3.11
CA SER A 99 -4.54 -3.64 -4.23
C SER A 99 -5.27 -2.32 -4.43
N ASP A 100 -6.61 -2.33 -4.42
CA ASP A 100 -7.44 -1.14 -4.59
C ASP A 100 -7.27 -0.15 -3.43
N VAL A 101 -7.24 -0.65 -2.20
CA VAL A 101 -7.05 0.15 -0.97
C VAL A 101 -5.67 0.79 -0.99
N LYS A 102 -4.65 0.03 -1.40
CA LYS A 102 -3.28 0.51 -1.55
C LYS A 102 -3.18 1.58 -2.62
N GLN A 103 -3.80 1.38 -3.78
CA GLN A 103 -3.79 2.36 -4.86
C GLN A 103 -4.43 3.66 -4.40
N LEU A 104 -5.59 3.59 -3.74
CA LEU A 104 -6.27 4.77 -3.23
C LEU A 104 -5.45 5.49 -2.16
N TRP A 105 -4.80 4.76 -1.25
CA TRP A 105 -3.91 5.33 -0.24
C TRP A 105 -2.72 6.08 -0.87
N LEU A 106 -2.09 5.49 -1.89
CA LEU A 106 -0.98 6.13 -2.62
C LEU A 106 -1.43 7.36 -3.41
N GLN A 107 -2.62 7.33 -4.02
CA GLN A 107 -3.19 8.49 -4.72
C GLN A 107 -3.51 9.62 -3.75
N LEU A 108 -4.18 9.33 -2.63
CA LEU A 108 -4.50 10.32 -1.61
C LEU A 108 -3.25 10.97 -1.01
N ARG A 109 -2.18 10.20 -0.78
CA ARG A 109 -0.91 10.73 -0.28
C ARG A 109 -0.27 11.75 -1.24
N LYS A 110 -0.42 11.55 -2.55
CA LYS A 110 0.19 12.40 -3.60
C LYS A 110 -0.67 13.61 -3.95
N ASP A 111 -1.96 13.41 -4.13
CA ASP A 111 -2.87 14.41 -4.66
C ASP A 111 -3.54 15.24 -3.55
N GLU A 112 -3.94 14.59 -2.44
CA GLU A 112 -4.72 15.22 -1.36
C GLU A 112 -4.31 14.70 0.04
N PRO A 113 -3.12 15.05 0.55
CA PRO A 113 -2.57 14.48 1.79
C PRO A 113 -3.40 14.79 3.04
N HIS A 114 -4.21 15.85 3.00
CA HIS A 114 -5.11 16.22 4.10
C HIS A 114 -6.30 15.25 4.25
N LEU A 115 -6.67 14.53 3.19
CA LEU A 115 -7.74 13.54 3.21
C LEU A 115 -7.23 12.15 3.62
N LEU A 116 -5.92 11.92 3.55
CA LEU A 116 -5.28 10.65 3.92
C LEU A 116 -5.61 10.24 5.35
N SER A 117 -5.54 11.16 6.32
CA SER A 117 -5.85 10.85 7.73
C SER A 117 -7.31 10.44 7.93
N ASN A 118 -8.26 11.06 7.23
CA ASN A 118 -9.66 10.67 7.29
C ASN A 118 -9.87 9.27 6.68
N PHE A 119 -9.13 8.97 5.60
CA PHE A 119 -9.17 7.65 4.98
C PHE A 119 -8.58 6.58 5.90
N GLU A 120 -7.44 6.83 6.53
CA GLU A 120 -6.85 5.93 7.52
C GLU A 120 -7.79 5.70 8.72
N GLU A 121 -8.42 6.75 9.25
CA GLU A 121 -9.42 6.63 10.31
C GLU A 121 -10.63 5.79 9.86
N PHE A 122 -11.09 6.00 8.62
CA PHE A 122 -12.16 5.19 8.04
C PHE A 122 -11.76 3.71 7.95
N LEU A 123 -10.55 3.40 7.48
CA LEU A 123 -10.04 2.03 7.47
C LEU A 123 -10.01 1.45 8.89
N VAL A 124 -9.48 2.18 9.87
CA VAL A 124 -9.49 1.74 11.29
C VAL A 124 -10.88 1.34 11.74
N ARG A 125 -11.89 2.17 11.47
CA ARG A 125 -13.28 1.90 11.88
C ARG A 125 -13.88 0.70 11.17
N ILE A 126 -13.70 0.58 9.86
CA ILE A 126 -14.26 -0.52 9.06
C ILE A 126 -13.62 -1.85 9.45
N PHE A 127 -12.29 -1.90 9.55
CA PHE A 127 -11.60 -3.13 9.94
C PHE A 127 -11.89 -3.54 11.38
N SER A 128 -12.02 -2.57 12.30
CA SER A 128 -12.44 -2.87 13.67
C SER A 128 -13.83 -3.48 13.71
N GLN A 129 -14.79 -2.91 12.99
CA GLN A 129 -16.16 -3.45 12.91
C GLN A 129 -16.19 -4.84 12.28
N LEU A 130 -15.38 -5.07 11.24
CA LEU A 130 -15.32 -6.35 10.56
C LEU A 130 -14.65 -7.43 11.42
N GLN A 131 -13.61 -7.07 12.16
CA GLN A 131 -12.97 -7.94 13.14
C GLN A 131 -13.91 -8.28 14.30
N GLU A 132 -14.66 -7.29 14.81
CA GLU A 132 -15.66 -7.50 15.85
C GLU A 132 -16.75 -8.48 15.38
N ALA A 133 -17.28 -8.27 14.17
CA ALA A 133 -18.28 -9.17 13.59
C ALA A 133 -17.76 -10.60 13.38
N ASP A 134 -16.51 -10.77 12.93
CA ASP A 134 -15.91 -12.11 12.80
C ASP A 134 -15.72 -12.78 14.16
N ASN A 135 -15.25 -12.03 15.17
CA ASN A 135 -15.14 -12.54 16.54
C ASN A 135 -16.49 -12.97 17.11
N GLU A 136 -17.53 -12.15 16.95
CA GLU A 136 -18.90 -12.49 17.37
C GLU A 136 -19.41 -13.76 16.68
N LYS A 137 -19.21 -13.88 15.37
CA LYS A 137 -19.53 -15.08 14.60
C LYS A 137 -18.83 -16.31 15.18
N ASN A 138 -17.53 -16.21 15.46
CA ASN A 138 -16.73 -17.31 15.98
C ASN A 138 -17.18 -17.72 17.41
N GLU A 139 -17.50 -16.74 18.27
CA GLU A 139 -18.04 -17.00 19.61
C GLU A 139 -19.41 -17.70 19.55
N LEU A 140 -20.30 -17.24 18.68
CA LEU A 140 -21.59 -17.88 18.45
C LEU A 140 -21.44 -19.31 17.92
N GLU A 141 -20.53 -19.53 16.98
CA GLU A 141 -20.24 -20.86 16.44
C GLU A 141 -19.68 -21.79 17.53
N TYR A 142 -18.78 -21.30 18.38
CA TYR A 142 -18.27 -22.05 19.51
C TYR A 142 -19.37 -22.42 20.52
N ALA A 143 -20.23 -21.45 20.89
CA ALA A 143 -21.36 -21.69 21.78
C ALA A 143 -22.33 -22.72 21.20
N LEU A 144 -22.60 -22.66 19.90
CA LEU A 144 -23.43 -23.63 19.18
C LEU A 144 -22.80 -25.03 19.24
N LYS A 145 -21.51 -25.16 18.91
CA LYS A 145 -20.79 -26.45 18.96
C LYS A 145 -20.83 -27.05 20.36
N LYS A 146 -20.62 -26.24 21.39
CA LYS A 146 -20.72 -26.67 22.79
C LYS A 146 -22.13 -27.16 23.14
N LYS A 147 -23.16 -26.49 22.66
CA LYS A 147 -24.56 -26.91 22.86
C LYS A 147 -24.86 -28.23 22.16
N ILE A 148 -24.40 -28.40 20.92
CA ILE A 148 -24.54 -29.65 20.17
C ILE A 148 -23.87 -30.80 20.93
N ALA A 149 -22.62 -30.62 21.36
CA ALA A 149 -21.90 -31.65 22.13
C ALA A 149 -22.64 -32.04 23.42
N ALA A 150 -23.19 -31.06 24.15
CA ALA A 150 -23.97 -31.34 25.36
C ALA A 150 -25.27 -32.11 25.06
N TYR A 151 -25.94 -31.80 23.94
CA TYR A 151 -27.11 -32.57 23.51
C TYR A 151 -26.73 -33.99 23.08
N ASP A 152 -25.61 -34.16 22.38
CA ASP A 152 -25.11 -35.49 21.98
C ASP A 152 -24.78 -36.36 23.21
N GLU A 153 -24.15 -35.78 24.24
CA GLU A 153 -23.87 -36.46 25.50
C GLU A 153 -25.16 -36.87 26.24
N GLU A 154 -26.15 -35.97 26.33
CA GLU A 154 -27.44 -36.28 26.96
C GLU A 154 -28.19 -37.39 26.23
N ILE A 155 -28.18 -37.36 24.89
CA ILE A 155 -28.80 -38.39 24.07
C ILE A 155 -28.12 -39.74 24.32
N GLN A 156 -26.79 -39.79 24.35
CA GLN A 156 -26.04 -41.02 24.66
C GLN A 156 -26.38 -41.54 26.05
N TYR A 157 -26.40 -40.67 27.06
CA TYR A 157 -26.76 -41.02 28.43
C TYR A 157 -28.17 -41.65 28.50
N LEU A 158 -29.16 -41.04 27.84
CA LEU A 158 -30.54 -41.57 27.80
C LEU A 158 -30.62 -42.94 27.10
N TYR A 159 -29.86 -43.15 26.03
CA TYR A 159 -29.80 -44.46 25.37
C TYR A 159 -29.19 -45.52 26.28
N GLU A 160 -28.11 -45.20 27.00
CA GLU A 160 -27.48 -46.12 27.94
C GLU A 160 -28.40 -46.45 29.12
N GLU A 161 -29.07 -45.44 29.69
CA GLU A 161 -30.03 -45.63 30.78
C GLU A 161 -31.19 -46.54 30.36
N MET A 162 -31.75 -46.30 29.16
CA MET A 162 -32.81 -47.12 28.60
C MET A 162 -32.37 -48.58 28.39
N GLU A 163 -31.17 -48.82 27.86
CA GLU A 163 -30.65 -50.18 27.67
C GLU A 163 -30.45 -50.89 29.01
N GLN A 164 -29.90 -50.20 30.01
CA GLN A 164 -29.77 -50.75 31.37
C GLN A 164 -31.13 -51.13 31.97
N GLN A 165 -32.16 -50.32 31.73
CA GLN A 165 -33.51 -50.58 32.23
C GLN A 165 -34.14 -51.80 31.53
N ILE A 166 -34.02 -51.89 30.21
CA ILE A 166 -34.44 -53.07 29.44
C ILE A 166 -33.74 -54.33 29.94
N GLN A 167 -32.44 -54.26 30.21
CA GLN A 167 -31.67 -55.40 30.71
C GLN A 167 -32.11 -55.84 32.11
N LYS A 168 -32.32 -54.89 33.04
CA LYS A 168 -32.84 -55.17 34.39
C LYS A 168 -34.22 -55.85 34.34
N GLU A 169 -35.12 -55.37 33.48
CA GLU A 169 -36.46 -55.96 33.34
C GLU A 169 -36.40 -57.38 32.76
N LYS A 170 -35.53 -57.62 31.76
CA LYS A 170 -35.29 -58.96 31.21
C LYS A 170 -34.78 -59.93 32.28
N GLU A 171 -33.80 -59.52 33.09
CA GLU A 171 -33.26 -60.34 34.17
C GLU A 171 -34.29 -60.65 35.25
N GLN A 172 -35.08 -59.65 35.68
CA GLN A 172 -36.17 -59.87 36.62
C GLN A 172 -37.24 -60.83 36.10
N PHE A 173 -37.53 -60.80 34.80
CA PHE A 173 -38.48 -61.74 34.19
C PHE A 173 -37.94 -63.18 34.17
N LEU A 174 -36.63 -63.37 33.97
CA LEU A 174 -35.99 -64.69 33.93
C LEU A 174 -35.85 -65.35 35.32
N LEU A 175 -35.84 -64.55 36.39
CA LEU A 175 -35.75 -65.00 37.78
C LEU A 175 -37.12 -65.36 38.41
N LYS A 176 -38.22 -65.26 37.64
CA LYS A 176 -39.60 -65.42 38.10
C LYS A 176 -40.29 -66.58 37.40
#